data_AF-A0A6I7HKS7-F1
#
_entry.id   AF-A0A6I7HKS7-F1
#
_cell.length_a   1.000
_cell.length_b   1.000
_cell.length_c   1.000
_cell.angle_alpha   90.00
_cell.angle_beta   90.00
_cell.angle_gamma   90.00
#
_symmetry.space_group_name_H-M   'P 1'
#
loop_
_entity.id
_entity.type
_entity.pdbx_description
1 polymer ?
#
loop_
_entity_poly.entity_id
_entity_poly.type
_entity_poly.pdbx_seq_one_letter_code
_entity_poly.pdbx_strand_id
1 'polypeptide(L)' 'MEEALVNGSLMMPKEVADAVLFMLTRPRNVTIRDLVILPNSVDL' A
#
# COMPACT_ATOMS: atom_id res chain seq x y z
N MET A 1 -3.30 17.88 9.28
CA MET A 1 -3.14 16.42 9.12
C MET A 1 -4.32 15.85 8.34
N GLU A 2 -5.56 16.20 8.70
CA GLU A 2 -6.77 15.86 7.92
C GLU A 2 -6.75 16.38 6.47
N GLU A 3 -6.31 17.62 6.21
CA GLU A 3 -6.31 18.18 4.85
C GLU A 3 -5.41 17.42 3.86
N ALA A 4 -4.27 16.90 4.30
CA ALA A 4 -3.36 16.13 3.44
C ALA A 4 -3.84 14.68 3.23
N LEU A 5 -4.62 14.13 4.17
CA LEU A 5 -5.33 12.86 4.00
C LEU A 5 -6.48 12.98 2.98
N VAL A 6 -7.22 14.08 3.04
CA VAL A 6 -8.34 14.36 2.12
C VAL A 6 -7.85 14.70 0.71
N ASN A 7 -6.71 15.37 0.57
CA ASN A 7 -6.10 15.70 -0.71
C ASN A 7 -5.42 14.51 -1.41
N GLY A 8 -5.46 13.31 -0.83
CA GLY A 8 -4.94 12.09 -1.45
C GLY A 8 -3.41 12.00 -1.50
N SER A 9 -2.71 12.84 -0.72
CA SER A 9 -1.24 12.94 -0.68
C SER A 9 -0.59 12.13 0.42
N LEU A 10 -1.37 11.63 1.37
CA LEU A 10 -0.90 10.77 2.45
C LEU A 10 -1.55 9.39 2.40
N MET A 11 -0.71 8.36 2.46
CA MET A 11 -1.15 6.98 2.61
C MET A 11 -1.22 6.61 4.10
N MET A 12 -2.30 5.96 4.50
CA MET A 12 -2.44 5.47 5.87
C MET A 12 -1.59 4.21 6.10
N PRO A 13 -1.02 4.01 7.31
CA PRO A 13 -0.28 2.78 7.64
C PRO A 13 -1.08 1.49 7.42
N LYS A 14 -2.42 1.58 7.49
CA LYS A 14 -3.32 0.46 7.21
C LYS A 14 -3.15 -0.09 5.78
N GLU A 15 -2.94 0.78 4.79
CA GLU A 15 -2.75 0.35 3.39
C GLU A 15 -1.50 -0.53 3.25
N VAL A 16 -0.44 -0.22 4.01
CA VAL A 16 0.79 -1.04 4.07
C VAL A 16 0.51 -2.38 4.75
N ALA A 17 -0.26 -2.39 5.85
CA ALA A 17 -0.62 -3.63 6.54
C ALA A 17 -1.46 -4.57 5.65
N ASP A 18 -2.41 -4.02 4.90
CA ASP A 18 -3.25 -4.76 3.96
C ASP A 18 -2.41 -5.31 2.79
N ALA A 19 -1.43 -4.55 2.30
CA ALA A 19 -0.44 -5.01 1.33
C ALA A 19 0.40 -6.19 1.85
N VAL A 20 0.86 -6.15 3.09
CA VAL A 20 1.61 -7.26 3.71
C VAL A 20 0.72 -8.50 3.87
N LEU A 21 -0.53 -8.32 4.31
CA LEU A 21 -1.49 -9.43 4.40
C LEU A 21 -1.75 -10.04 3.02
N PHE A 22 -1.84 -9.20 1.99
CA PHE A 22 -1.93 -9.67 0.62
C PHE A 22 -0.71 -10.51 0.24
N MET A 23 0.53 -10.06 0.52
CA MET A 23 1.73 -10.86 0.24
C MET A 23 1.72 -12.23 0.93
N LEU A 24 1.32 -12.28 2.20
CA LEU A 24 1.34 -13.51 2.98
C LEU A 24 0.24 -14.51 2.61
N THR A 25 -0.87 -14.04 2.02
CA THR A 25 -2.02 -14.92 1.77
C THR A 25 -2.01 -15.57 0.38
N ARG A 26 -0.84 -15.58 -0.28
CA ARG A 26 -0.63 -16.31 -1.53
C ARG A 26 -0.40 -17.80 -1.27
N PRO A 27 -0.77 -18.68 -2.22
CA PRO A 27 -0.41 -20.09 -2.17
C PRO A 27 1.10 -20.30 -1.95
N ARG A 28 1.48 -21.39 -1.28
CA ARG A 28 2.88 -21.63 -0.83
C ARG A 28 3.90 -21.71 -1.98
N ASN A 29 3.44 -21.88 -3.22
CA ASN A 29 4.25 -21.91 -4.44
C ASN A 29 4.38 -20.53 -5.13
N VAL A 30 3.82 -19.46 -4.55
CA VAL A 30 3.83 -18.11 -5.12
C VAL A 30 4.44 -17.15 -4.10
N THR A 31 5.57 -16.56 -4.47
CA THR A 31 6.26 -15.54 -3.67
C THR A 31 6.09 -14.19 -4.33
N ILE A 32 5.51 -13.22 -3.63
CA ILE A 32 5.53 -11.82 -4.03
C ILE A 32 6.86 -11.23 -3.53
N ARG A 33 7.71 -10.80 -4.45
CA ARG A 33 9.03 -10.23 -4.12
C ARG A 33 8.92 -8.76 -3.72
N ASP A 34 8.26 -7.98 -4.57
CA ASP A 34 8.18 -6.52 -4.43
C ASP A 34 6.75 -6.04 -4.69
N LEU A 35 6.34 -5.00 -3.96
CA LEU A 35 5.09 -4.28 -4.17
C LEU A 35 5.36 -2.78 -4.02
N VAL A 36 5.05 -2.01 -5.05
CA VAL A 36 5.14 -0.54 -5.03
C VAL A 36 3.73 0.01 -4.86
N ILE A 37 3.51 0.76 -3.79
CA ILE A 37 2.22 1.41 -3.48
C ILE A 37 2.46 2.88 -3.20
N LEU A 38 1.62 3.74 -3.79
CA LEU A 38 1.76 5.19 -3.74
C LEU A 38 0.39 5.84 -3.57
N PRO A 39 0.31 7.02 -2.93
CA PRO A 39 -0.87 7.85 -3.01
C PRO A 39 -1.10 8.32 -4.46
N ASN A 40 -2.35 8.31 -4.93
CA ASN A 40 -2.69 8.69 -6.32
C ASN A 40 -2.26 10.11 -6.71
N SER A 41 -2.06 11.02 -5.75
CA SER A 41 -1.60 12.38 -6.04
C SER A 41 -0.08 12.49 -6.21
N VAL A 42 0.66 11.39 -6.07
CA VAL A 42 2.12 11.34 -6.18
C VAL A 42 2.46 10.46 -7.39
N ASP A 43 2.97 11.08 -8.45
CA ASP A 43 3.61 10.37 -9.56
C ASP A 43 5.09 10.10 -9.23
N LEU A 44 5.56 8.90 -9.57
CA LEU A 44 6.98 8.49 -9.53
C LEU A 44 7.65 8.68 -10.89
#